data_AF-A0A7X0MAI0-F1
#
_entry.id   AF-A0A7X0MAI0-F1
#
_cell.length_a   1.000
_cell.length_b   1.000
_cell.length_c   1.000
_cell.angle_alpha   90.00
_cell.angle_beta   90.00
_cell.angle_gamma   90.00
#
_symmetry.space_group_name_H-M   'P 1'
#
loop_
_entity.id
_entity.type
_entity.pdbx_description
1 polymer ?
#
loop_
_entity_poly.entity_id
_entity_poly.type
_entity_poly.pdbx_seq_one_letter_code
_entity_poly.pdbx_strand_id
1 'polypeptide(L)' 'MSLIMLTGASGSGKTAIATAIARNHAATFAVYHFDSIGVPSLDVMIRDHGSPEAWQRDKTVEWLVQLTPQV' A
#
# COMPACT_ATOMS: atom_id res chain seq x y z
N MET A 1 -15.11 6.71 -9.17
CA MET A 1 -13.75 6.15 -9.16
C MET A 1 -13.78 4.95 -8.22
N SER A 2 -13.43 3.76 -8.69
CA SER A 2 -13.51 2.53 -7.88
C SER A 2 -12.14 2.21 -7.29
N LEU A 3 -12.08 1.98 -5.99
CA LEU A 3 -10.86 1.56 -5.29
C LEU A 3 -10.89 0.05 -5.06
N ILE A 4 -9.82 -0.64 -5.44
CA ILE A 4 -9.64 -2.08 -5.22
C ILE A 4 -8.41 -2.27 -4.34
N MET A 5 -8.58 -2.96 -3.22
CA MET A 5 -7.48 -3.32 -2.31
C MET A 5 -7.14 -4.80 -2.44
N LEU A 6 -5.86 -5.11 -2.63
CA LEU A 6 -5.34 -6.47 -2.58
C LEU A 6 -4.79 -6.74 -1.17
N THR A 7 -5.48 -7.58 -0.41
CA THR A 7 -5.07 -8.01 0.94
C THR A 7 -4.82 -9.52 0.98
N GLY A 8 -4.11 -10.00 1.99
CA GLY A 8 -3.76 -11.42 2.11
C GLY A 8 -2.41 -11.65 2.80
N ALA A 9 -2.14 -12.90 3.16
CA ALA A 9 -0.90 -13.31 3.84
C ALA A 9 0.38 -13.02 3.03
N SER A 10 1.53 -13.00 3.70
CA SER A 10 2.82 -12.91 3.00
C SER A 10 2.98 -14.08 2.02
N GLY A 11 3.52 -13.82 0.84
CA GLY A 11 3.67 -14.82 -0.22
C GLY A 11 2.40 -15.19 -1.00
N SER A 12 1.23 -14.61 -0.69
CA SER A 12 -0.05 -14.94 -1.37
C SER A 12 -0.18 -14.43 -2.81
N GLY A 13 0.86 -13.80 -3.37
CA GLY A 13 0.88 -13.33 -4.77
C GLY A 13 0.32 -11.93 -5.03
N LYS A 14 0.00 -11.13 -4.00
CA LYS A 14 -0.52 -9.74 -4.17
C LYS A 14 0.35 -8.89 -5.09
N THR A 15 1.67 -8.89 -4.85
CA THR A 15 2.63 -8.13 -5.66
C THR A 15 2.66 -8.65 -7.09
N ALA A 16 2.59 -9.97 -7.31
CA ALA A 16 2.56 -10.54 -8.66
C ALA A 16 1.31 -10.11 -9.45
N ILE A 17 0.13 -10.12 -8.80
CA ILE A 17 -1.12 -9.66 -9.39
C ILE A 17 -1.05 -8.16 -9.73
N ALA A 18 -0.63 -7.34 -8.78
CA ALA A 18 -0.51 -5.90 -8.97
C ALA A 18 0.47 -5.56 -10.12
N THR A 19 1.63 -6.22 -10.19
CA THR A 19 2.59 -6.07 -11.28
C THR A 19 2.01 -6.49 -12.64
N ALA A 20 1.25 -7.59 -12.68
CA ALA A 20 0.61 -8.04 -13.92
C ALA A 20 -0.44 -7.05 -14.42
N ILE A 21 -1.24 -6.48 -13.51
CA ILE A 21 -2.22 -5.43 -13.84
C ILE A 21 -1.50 -4.17 -14.33
N ALA A 22 -0.48 -3.72 -13.62
CA ALA A 22 0.30 -2.54 -13.99
C ALA A 22 0.93 -2.69 -15.37
N ARG A 23 1.43 -3.90 -15.71
CA ARG A 23 2.04 -4.17 -17.02
C ARG A 23 1.02 -4.28 -18.15
N ASN A 24 -0.08 -5.00 -17.94
CA ASN A 24 -1.00 -5.38 -19.02
C ASN A 24 -2.18 -4.41 -19.18
N HIS A 25 -2.48 -3.59 -18.17
CA HIS A 25 -3.66 -2.73 -18.11
C HIS A 25 -3.37 -1.30 -17.60
N ALA A 26 -2.15 -0.80 -17.83
CA ALA A 26 -1.71 0.53 -17.40
C ALA A 26 -2.63 1.68 -17.85
N ALA A 27 -3.26 1.55 -19.02
CA ALA A 27 -4.17 2.57 -19.56
C ALA A 27 -5.51 2.64 -18.81
N THR A 28 -5.86 1.61 -18.03
CA THR A 28 -7.15 1.51 -17.34
C THR A 28 -7.00 1.59 -15.83
N PHE A 29 -5.87 1.11 -15.27
CA PHE A 29 -5.65 1.06 -13.83
C PHE A 29 -4.40 1.85 -13.44
N ALA A 30 -4.58 2.76 -12.50
CA ALA A 30 -3.48 3.22 -11.66
C ALA A 30 -3.21 2.17 -10.58
N VAL A 31 -2.00 1.61 -10.56
CA VAL A 31 -1.59 0.59 -9.60
C VAL A 31 -0.57 1.20 -8.65
N TYR A 32 -0.82 1.03 -7.36
CA TYR A 32 0.02 1.53 -6.29
C TYR A 32 0.36 0.38 -5.33
N HIS A 33 1.54 0.43 -4.73
CA HIS A 33 2.01 -0.61 -3.81
C HIS A 33 2.30 -0.01 -2.45
N PHE A 34 1.86 -0.64 -1.37
CA PHE A 34 2.15 -0.15 -0.03
C PHE A 34 3.67 -0.09 0.21
N ASP A 35 4.43 -1.09 -0.25
CA ASP A 35 5.89 -1.12 -0.13
C ASP A 35 6.59 0.07 -0.80
N SER A 36 5.94 0.78 -1.74
CA SER A 36 6.54 1.97 -2.36
C SER A 36 6.63 3.18 -1.43
N ILE A 37 5.95 3.16 -0.28
CA ILE A 37 6.05 4.23 0.73
C ILE A 37 7.28 4.08 1.64
N GLY A 38 8.01 2.96 1.51
CA GLY A 38 9.16 2.60 2.35
C GLY A 38 8.72 1.97 3.68
N VAL A 39 9.26 0.79 3.98
CA VAL A 39 9.00 0.08 5.24
C VAL A 39 10.18 0.34 6.19
N PRO A 40 9.99 1.05 7.31
CA PRO A 40 11.07 1.31 8.27
C PRO A 40 11.46 0.05 9.05
N SER A 41 12.52 0.13 9.86
CA SER A 41 12.86 -0.97 10.78
C SER A 41 11.82 -1.12 11.89
N LEU A 42 11.78 -2.31 12.51
CA LEU A 42 10.88 -2.62 13.61
C LEU A 42 11.01 -1.62 14.78
N ASP A 43 12.24 -1.26 15.14
CA ASP A 43 12.49 -0.30 16.22
C ASP A 43 11.91 1.09 15.92
N VAL A 44 12.00 1.54 14.65
CA VAL A 44 11.42 2.81 14.22
C VAL A 44 9.90 2.75 14.25
N MET A 45 9.29 1.64 13.83
CA MET A 45 7.83 1.45 13.92
C MET A 45 7.36 1.55 15.38
N ILE A 46 8.02 0.85 16.30
CA ILE A 46 7.64 0.84 17.72
C ILE A 46 7.86 2.23 18.35
N ARG A 47 9.01 2.87 18.08
CA ARG A 47 9.34 4.18 18.65
C ARG A 47 8.36 5.26 18.21
N ASP A 48 8.03 5.30 16.92
CA ASP A 48 7.30 6.44 16.34
C ASP A 48 5.78 6.20 16.28
N HIS A 49 5.34 4.94 16.24
CA HIS A 49 3.93 4.57 16.10
C HIS A 49 3.41 3.66 17.21
N GLY A 50 4.27 3.19 18.13
CA GLY A 50 3.91 2.32 19.25
C GLY A 50 3.87 0.83 18.92
N SER A 51 3.55 0.45 17.67
CA SER A 51 3.64 -0.93 17.19
C SER A 51 3.72 -1.02 15.65
N PRO A 52 4.13 -2.16 15.09
CA PRO A 52 4.05 -2.41 13.64
C PRO A 52 2.63 -2.28 13.07
N GLU A 53 1.62 -2.72 13.81
CA GLU A 53 0.21 -2.65 13.40
C GLU A 53 -0.29 -1.20 13.39
N ALA A 54 0.13 -0.40 14.38
CA ALA A 54 -0.17 1.02 14.44
C ALA A 54 0.49 1.77 13.27
N TRP A 55 1.76 1.47 12.97
CA TRP A 55 2.43 2.01 11.79
C TRP A 55 1.69 1.65 10.49
N GLN A 56 1.28 0.38 10.32
CA GLN A 56 0.52 -0.05 9.14
C GLN A 56 -0.80 0.71 9.01
N ARG A 57 -1.51 0.92 10.13
CA ARG A 57 -2.76 1.68 10.16
C ARG A 57 -2.53 3.13 9.72
N ASP A 58 -1.56 3.81 10.34
CA ASP A 58 -1.27 5.22 10.06
C ASP A 58 -0.88 5.42 8.60
N LYS A 59 0.01 4.56 8.09
CA LYS A 59 0.45 4.61 6.69
C LYS A 59 -0.64 4.26 5.70
N THR A 60 -1.56 3.37 6.05
CA THR A 60 -2.73 3.09 5.20
C THR A 60 -3.61 4.34 5.07
N VAL A 61 -3.86 5.06 6.16
CA VAL A 61 -4.64 6.30 6.13
C VAL A 61 -3.92 7.39 5.33
N GLU A 62 -2.63 7.62 5.60
CA GLU A 62 -1.81 8.58 4.87
C GLU A 62 -1.83 8.30 3.35
N TRP A 63 -1.69 7.03 2.98
CA TRP A 63 -1.73 6.60 1.59
C TRP A 63 -3.10 6.81 0.94
N LEU A 64 -4.19 6.51 1.64
CA LEU A 64 -5.54 6.76 1.13
C LEU A 64 -5.80 8.25 0.89
N VAL A 65 -5.27 9.13 1.75
CA VAL A 65 -5.33 10.58 1.54
C VAL A 65 -4.59 10.96 0.26
N GLN A 66 -3.41 10.40 0.00
CA GLN A 66 -2.66 10.68 -1.24
C GLN A 66 -3.38 10.19 -2.51
N LEU A 67 -4.20 9.14 -2.40
CA LEU A 67 -5.01 8.62 -3.51
C LEU A 67 -6.31 9.40 -3.76
N THR A 68 -6.67 10.33 -2.87
CA THR A 68 -7.81 11.21 -3.12
C THR A 68 -7.49 12.22 -4.23
N PRO A 69 -8.43 12.48 -5.15
CA PRO A 69 -8.25 13.54 -6.15
C PRO A 69 -7.99 14.88 -5.44
N GLN A 70 -6.87 15.51 -5.75
CA GLN A 70 -6.58 16.89 -5.34
C GLN A 70 -7.53 17.78 -6.15
N VAL A 71 -8.46 18.46 -5.47
CA VAL A 71 -9.48 19.33 -6.08
C VAL A 71 -8.83 20.59 -6.65
#